data_AF-A0A426QZX7-F1
#
_entry.id   AF-A0A426QZX7-F1
#
_cell.length_a   1.000
_cell.length_b   1.000
_cell.length_c   1.000
_cell.angle_alpha   90.00
_cell.angle_beta   90.00
_cell.angle_gamma   90.00
#
_symmetry.space_group_name_H-M   'P 1'
#
loop_
_entity.id
_entity.type
_entity.pdbx_description
1 polymer ?
#
loop_
_entity_poly.entity_id
_entity_poly.type
_entity_poly.pdbx_seq_one_letter_code
_entity_poly.pdbx_strand_id
1 'polypeptide(L)'
;MQDTDGAVSQRKPWRAASIALLVVALYVVVVTIYGLGDRARALDTREPSASGALVYLDFVGVDGANFSIDARVTVYPGQDLVDDDGYLKDDLVVDVSPLAAGDRLEYVAGTTPGAGPVTLYADGDITRWPFDVHDAADVAVRVTSESVRGSIPIATDVAVTDSLSGWNVRADDPDRLSPQSFGVTANRTAGSVIFALALCVVLLVLPVCALFVTVQTVRERKKFQPPMVTWFAVMLFAVLPLRNLFPGSPPIGSWVDYTVVLWVVAGLVTAMGMYVLAWWRQAP
;
A
#
# COMPACT_ATOMS: atom_id res chain seq x y z
N MET A 1 46.95 -8.30 51.71
CA MET A 1 47.06 -7.98 50.28
C MET A 1 47.17 -9.29 49.53
N GLN A 2 46.06 -9.79 48.99
CA GLN A 2 46.02 -10.66 47.82
C GLN A 2 44.56 -10.82 47.38
N ASP A 3 44.32 -10.34 46.16
CA ASP A 3 43.06 -10.26 45.44
C ASP A 3 42.34 -11.60 45.35
N THR A 4 41.05 -11.60 45.64
CA THR A 4 40.12 -12.58 45.11
C THR A 4 39.67 -12.10 43.73
N ASP A 5 40.33 -12.64 42.71
CA ASP A 5 39.96 -12.46 41.30
C ASP A 5 38.50 -12.88 41.07
N GLY A 6 37.68 -11.89 40.75
CA GLY A 6 36.31 -12.09 40.31
C GLY A 6 36.29 -12.79 38.96
N ALA A 7 35.77 -14.01 38.92
CA ALA A 7 35.45 -14.71 37.68
C ALA A 7 34.38 -13.92 36.91
N VAL A 8 34.84 -13.04 36.01
CA VAL A 8 33.99 -12.37 35.01
C VAL A 8 33.40 -13.46 34.12
N SER A 9 32.13 -13.79 34.32
CA SER A 9 31.42 -14.73 33.45
C SER A 9 31.46 -14.17 32.02
N GLN A 10 32.30 -14.73 31.15
CA GLN A 10 32.32 -14.42 29.73
C GLN A 10 30.98 -14.87 29.12
N ARG A 11 29.99 -13.97 29.10
CA ARG A 11 28.76 -14.20 28.34
C ARG A 11 29.16 -14.29 26.87
N LYS A 12 28.99 -15.49 26.28
CA LYS A 12 29.40 -15.83 24.90
C LYS A 12 29.08 -14.69 23.91
N PRO A 13 30.08 -13.87 23.49
CA PRO A 13 29.87 -12.73 22.59
C PRO A 13 29.32 -13.17 21.22
N TRP A 14 29.51 -14.45 20.91
CA TRP A 14 28.99 -15.10 19.72
C TRP A 14 27.46 -15.03 19.58
N ARG A 15 26.69 -15.12 20.68
CA ARG A 15 25.22 -15.09 20.58
C ARG A 15 24.69 -13.70 20.22
N ALA A 16 25.27 -12.65 20.80
CA ALA A 16 24.91 -11.28 20.48
C ALA A 16 25.33 -10.94 19.04
N ALA A 17 26.53 -11.39 18.63
CA ALA A 17 27.00 -11.25 17.26
C ALA A 17 26.10 -11.99 16.25
N SER A 18 25.61 -13.20 16.57
CA SER A 18 24.69 -13.94 15.71
C SER A 18 23.34 -13.24 15.52
N ILE A 19 22.79 -12.64 16.58
CA ILE A 19 21.53 -11.89 16.51
C ILE A 19 21.73 -10.61 15.67
N ALA A 20 22.81 -9.88 15.91
CA ALA A 20 23.13 -8.68 15.13
C ALA A 20 23.32 -9.03 13.65
N LEU A 21 24.04 -10.12 13.35
CA LEU A 21 24.23 -10.61 11.98
C LEU A 21 22.91 -10.99 11.32
N LEU A 22 22.00 -11.65 12.05
CA LEU A 22 20.66 -12.00 11.56
C LEU A 22 19.87 -10.74 11.19
N VAL A 23 19.88 -9.71 12.04
CA VAL A 23 19.18 -8.45 11.79
C VAL A 23 19.76 -7.73 10.58
N VAL A 24 21.09 -7.68 10.46
CA VAL A 24 21.77 -7.07 9.31
C VAL A 24 21.47 -7.86 8.03
N ALA A 25 21.50 -9.19 8.08
CA ALA A 25 21.15 -10.03 6.94
C ALA A 25 19.69 -9.81 6.51
N LEU A 26 18.75 -9.76 7.45
CA LEU A 26 17.34 -9.47 7.17
C LEU A 26 17.19 -8.08 6.53
N TYR A 27 17.88 -7.07 7.06
CA TYR A 27 17.90 -5.73 6.48
C TYR A 27 18.41 -5.72 5.03
N VAL A 28 19.56 -6.36 4.76
CA VAL A 28 20.14 -6.44 3.41
C VAL A 28 19.20 -7.16 2.44
N VAL A 29 18.57 -8.25 2.87
CA VAL A 29 17.59 -8.99 2.06
C VAL A 29 16.40 -8.11 1.70
N VAL A 30 15.82 -7.40 2.69
CA VAL A 30 14.68 -6.49 2.45
C VAL A 30 15.04 -5.39 1.46
N VAL A 31 16.20 -4.73 1.64
CA VAL A 31 16.66 -3.65 0.76
C VAL A 31 16.95 -4.16 -0.65
N THR A 32 17.53 -5.35 -0.77
CA THR A 32 17.86 -5.95 -2.07
C THR A 32 16.59 -6.34 -2.83
N ILE A 33 15.61 -6.95 -2.17
CA ILE A 33 14.34 -7.29 -2.83
C ILE A 33 13.59 -6.02 -3.25
N TYR A 34 13.61 -4.97 -2.42
CA TYR A 34 13.03 -3.68 -2.78
C TYR A 34 13.70 -3.09 -4.03
N GLY A 35 15.03 -3.03 -4.07
CA GLY A 35 15.78 -2.48 -5.21
C GLY A 35 15.66 -3.30 -6.50
N LEU A 36 15.44 -4.62 -6.40
CA LEU A 36 15.18 -5.48 -7.56
C LEU A 36 13.75 -5.35 -8.12
N GLY A 37 12.82 -4.80 -7.33
CA GLY A 37 11.42 -4.62 -7.72
C GLY A 37 11.18 -3.39 -8.60
N ASP A 38 12.12 -2.44 -8.62
CA ASP A 38 11.98 -1.19 -9.36
C ASP A 38 12.45 -1.38 -10.81
N ARG A 39 11.49 -1.62 -11.71
CA ARG A 39 11.76 -1.68 -13.15
C ARG A 39 11.43 -0.33 -13.77
N ALA A 40 12.45 0.37 -14.25
CA ALA A 40 12.25 1.53 -15.11
C ALA A 40 11.39 1.11 -16.32
N ARG A 41 10.17 1.66 -16.40
CA ARG A 41 9.27 1.42 -17.52
C ARG A 41 9.71 2.30 -18.68
N ALA A 42 9.70 1.74 -19.90
CA ALA A 42 10.00 2.52 -21.09
C ALA A 42 8.97 3.66 -21.22
N LEU A 43 9.44 4.83 -21.65
CA LEU A 43 8.55 5.95 -21.95
C LEU A 43 7.58 5.52 -23.06
N ASP A 44 6.29 5.79 -22.85
CA ASP A 44 5.30 5.61 -23.90
C ASP A 44 5.53 6.68 -24.97
N THR A 45 5.64 6.24 -26.21
CA THR A 45 5.94 7.09 -27.38
C THR A 45 4.79 7.07 -28.40
N ARG A 46 3.63 6.55 -28.01
CA ARG A 46 2.43 6.57 -28.85
C ARG A 46 1.98 8.01 -29.11
N GLU A 47 1.58 8.25 -30.35
CA GLU A 47 0.94 9.48 -30.79
C GLU A 47 -0.50 9.19 -31.23
N PRO A 48 -1.44 10.14 -31.01
CA PRO A 48 -2.81 9.97 -31.49
C PRO A 48 -2.84 9.91 -33.02
N SER A 49 -3.76 9.12 -33.56
CA SER A 49 -4.08 9.18 -35.00
C SER A 49 -4.66 10.55 -35.35
N ALA A 50 -4.52 10.98 -36.61
CA ALA A 50 -4.93 12.34 -37.04
C ALA A 50 -6.38 12.68 -36.66
N SER A 51 -7.30 11.74 -36.85
CA SER A 51 -8.72 11.87 -36.52
C SER A 51 -9.13 11.20 -35.20
N GLY A 52 -8.17 10.77 -34.38
CA GLY A 52 -8.40 10.03 -33.14
C GLY A 52 -7.97 10.80 -31.89
N ALA A 53 -8.08 10.17 -30.73
CA ALA A 53 -7.59 10.70 -29.47
C ALA A 53 -6.82 9.62 -28.70
N LEU A 54 -5.67 10.00 -28.13
CA LEU A 54 -4.91 9.16 -27.22
C LEU A 54 -5.24 9.58 -25.79
N VAL A 55 -5.78 8.66 -25.00
CA VAL A 55 -6.17 8.91 -23.61
C VAL A 55 -5.23 8.17 -22.68
N TYR A 56 -4.52 8.92 -21.84
CA TYR A 56 -3.76 8.36 -20.74
C TYR A 56 -4.63 8.23 -19.50
N LEU A 57 -4.70 7.02 -18.97
CA LEU A 57 -5.30 6.71 -17.69
C LEU A 57 -4.16 6.44 -16.69
N ASP A 58 -3.89 7.43 -15.84
CA ASP A 58 -2.81 7.40 -14.86
C ASP A 58 -3.36 7.11 -13.46
N PHE A 59 -3.02 5.96 -12.90
CA PHE A 59 -3.55 5.55 -11.60
C PHE A 59 -2.86 6.26 -10.44
N VAL A 60 -3.65 6.93 -9.59
CA VAL A 60 -3.14 7.77 -8.49
C VAL A 60 -3.43 7.23 -7.11
N GLY A 61 -4.38 6.31 -6.96
CA GLY A 61 -4.75 5.75 -5.66
C GLY A 61 -5.64 4.52 -5.77
N VAL A 62 -5.57 3.65 -4.77
CA VAL A 62 -6.51 2.53 -4.58
C VAL A 62 -7.12 2.68 -3.20
N ASP A 63 -8.43 2.81 -3.15
CA ASP A 63 -9.22 2.83 -1.91
C ASP A 63 -10.12 1.60 -1.86
N GLY A 64 -9.53 0.50 -1.36
CA GLY A 64 -10.24 -0.76 -1.19
C GLY A 64 -11.33 -0.72 -0.11
N ALA A 65 -11.40 0.33 0.72
CA ALA A 65 -12.50 0.49 1.69
C ALA A 65 -13.76 1.04 1.00
N ASN A 66 -13.56 1.84 -0.05
CA ASN A 66 -14.63 2.47 -0.83
C ASN A 66 -14.87 1.78 -2.19
N PHE A 67 -14.24 0.63 -2.45
CA PHE A 67 -14.34 -0.12 -3.72
C PHE A 67 -14.00 0.75 -4.93
N SER A 68 -12.92 1.53 -4.83
CA SER A 68 -12.56 2.49 -5.86
C SER A 68 -11.07 2.55 -6.18
N ILE A 69 -10.78 2.85 -7.44
CA ILE A 69 -9.44 3.17 -7.93
C ILE A 69 -9.50 4.59 -8.51
N ASP A 70 -8.69 5.47 -7.95
CA ASP A 70 -8.56 6.85 -8.42
C ASP A 70 -7.57 6.91 -9.56
N ALA A 71 -7.96 7.56 -10.65
CA ALA A 71 -7.14 7.78 -11.82
C ALA A 71 -7.22 9.23 -12.29
N ARG A 72 -6.22 9.63 -13.07
CA ARG A 72 -6.18 10.90 -13.78
C ARG A 72 -6.20 10.62 -15.27
N VAL A 73 -7.16 11.21 -15.94
CA VAL A 73 -7.35 11.10 -17.39
C VAL A 73 -6.70 12.30 -18.06
N THR A 74 -5.78 12.05 -18.98
CA THR A 74 -5.18 13.09 -19.83
C THR A 74 -5.47 12.76 -21.29
N VAL A 75 -5.96 13.72 -22.05
CA VAL A 75 -6.39 13.50 -23.43
C VAL A 75 -5.44 14.25 -24.37
N TYR A 76 -4.94 13.53 -25.38
CA TYR A 76 -4.14 14.07 -26.47
C TYR A 76 -4.94 13.92 -27.77
N PRO A 77 -5.62 14.99 -28.22
CA PRO A 77 -6.37 14.96 -29.48
C PRO A 77 -5.44 14.87 -30.69
N GLY A 78 -5.91 14.22 -31.75
CA GLY A 78 -5.26 14.22 -33.07
C GLY A 78 -5.35 15.56 -33.78
N GLN A 79 -4.50 15.75 -34.80
CA GLN A 79 -4.36 17.00 -35.55
C GLN A 79 -5.67 17.49 -36.21
N ASP A 80 -6.59 16.58 -36.54
CA ASP A 80 -7.86 16.97 -37.15
C ASP A 80 -8.83 17.59 -36.13
N LEU A 81 -8.64 17.31 -34.83
CA LEU A 81 -9.50 17.76 -33.73
C LEU A 81 -9.07 19.10 -33.13
N VAL A 82 -7.87 19.58 -33.47
CA VAL A 82 -7.30 20.85 -32.97
C VAL A 82 -7.03 21.83 -34.11
N ASP A 83 -7.04 23.13 -33.81
CA ASP A 83 -6.63 24.19 -34.73
C ASP A 83 -5.10 24.34 -34.83
N ASP A 84 -4.64 25.28 -35.66
CA ASP A 84 -3.20 25.52 -35.90
C ASP A 84 -2.46 25.99 -34.62
N ASP A 85 -3.19 26.52 -33.64
CA ASP A 85 -2.67 26.97 -32.34
C ASP A 85 -2.73 25.86 -31.27
N GLY A 86 -3.30 24.69 -31.58
CA GLY A 86 -3.41 23.53 -30.70
C GLY A 86 -4.64 23.51 -29.78
N TYR A 87 -5.64 24.34 -30.04
CA TYR A 87 -6.91 24.36 -29.31
C TYR A 87 -7.96 23.47 -29.96
N LEU A 88 -8.88 22.91 -29.17
CA LEU A 88 -9.97 22.08 -29.68
C LEU A 88 -10.87 22.86 -30.66
N LYS A 89 -11.20 22.24 -31.81
CA LYS A 89 -12.15 22.81 -32.79
C LYS A 89 -13.61 22.71 -32.36
N ASP A 90 -13.95 21.62 -31.66
CA ASP A 90 -15.29 21.29 -31.19
C ASP A 90 -15.22 20.87 -29.70
N ASP A 91 -16.36 20.83 -29.02
CA ASP A 91 -16.41 20.36 -27.63
C ASP A 91 -16.03 18.87 -27.58
N LEU A 92 -15.28 18.47 -26.55
CA LEU A 92 -14.80 17.11 -26.37
C LEU A 92 -15.31 16.55 -25.05
N VAL A 93 -16.00 15.42 -25.11
CA VAL A 93 -16.53 14.72 -23.94
C VAL A 93 -15.83 13.38 -23.80
N VAL A 94 -15.22 13.15 -22.64
CA VAL A 94 -14.60 11.88 -22.28
C VAL A 94 -15.42 11.20 -21.20
N ASP A 95 -16.03 10.10 -21.60
CA ASP A 95 -16.81 9.24 -20.73
C ASP A 95 -15.97 8.02 -20.35
N VAL A 96 -15.80 7.81 -19.05
CA VAL A 96 -15.10 6.66 -18.49
C VAL A 96 -16.11 5.88 -17.69
N SER A 97 -16.18 4.57 -17.87
CA SER A 97 -17.14 3.72 -17.15
C SER A 97 -16.52 2.37 -16.79
N PRO A 98 -16.93 1.72 -15.68
CA PRO A 98 -17.84 2.24 -14.66
C PRO A 98 -17.17 3.20 -13.67
N LEU A 99 -17.84 4.31 -13.34
CA LEU A 99 -17.43 5.22 -12.27
C LEU A 99 -18.03 4.79 -10.94
N ALA A 100 -17.21 4.81 -9.88
CA ALA A 100 -17.71 4.77 -8.51
C ALA A 100 -18.17 6.16 -8.05
N ALA A 101 -17.51 7.22 -8.53
CA ALA A 101 -17.88 8.61 -8.26
C ALA A 101 -17.41 9.56 -9.37
N GLY A 102 -18.10 10.68 -9.50
CA GLY A 102 -17.80 11.72 -10.49
C GLY A 102 -18.70 11.67 -11.73
N ASP A 103 -18.46 12.61 -12.64
CA ASP A 103 -19.14 12.73 -13.92
C ASP A 103 -18.13 12.59 -15.07
N ARG A 104 -18.65 12.53 -16.31
CA ARG A 104 -17.85 12.61 -17.53
C ARG A 104 -17.00 13.89 -17.55
N LEU A 105 -15.85 13.83 -18.21
CA LEU A 105 -14.98 14.99 -18.39
C LEU A 105 -15.40 15.76 -19.65
N GLU A 106 -15.62 17.06 -19.53
CA GLU A 106 -16.06 17.93 -20.63
C GLU A 106 -15.01 19.01 -20.87
N TYR A 107 -14.60 19.17 -22.13
CA TYR A 107 -13.64 20.17 -22.58
C TYR A 107 -14.29 21.02 -23.67
N VAL A 108 -14.27 22.33 -23.48
CA VAL A 108 -14.93 23.28 -24.39
C VAL A 108 -14.02 23.60 -25.58
N ALA A 109 -14.62 23.82 -26.75
CA ALA A 109 -13.94 24.31 -27.95
C ALA A 109 -13.13 25.59 -27.64
N GLY A 110 -11.98 25.73 -28.30
CA GLY A 110 -11.02 26.82 -28.06
C GLY A 110 -10.17 26.64 -26.80
N THR A 111 -10.20 25.47 -26.16
CA THR A 111 -9.34 25.15 -25.01
C THR A 111 -8.42 23.96 -25.29
N THR A 112 -7.36 23.81 -24.49
CA THR A 112 -6.51 22.62 -24.50
C THR A 112 -7.00 21.67 -23.41
N PRO A 113 -7.23 20.37 -23.70
CA PRO A 113 -7.67 19.42 -22.70
C PRO A 113 -6.69 19.34 -21.53
N GLY A 114 -7.17 19.64 -20.32
CA GLY A 114 -6.44 19.44 -19.08
C GLY A 114 -6.59 18.02 -18.54
N ALA A 115 -5.75 17.65 -17.58
CA ALA A 115 -5.90 16.38 -16.88
C ALA A 115 -7.06 16.43 -15.88
N GLY A 116 -7.99 15.47 -15.95
CA GLY A 116 -9.17 15.39 -15.09
C GLY A 116 -9.13 14.19 -14.15
N PRO A 117 -9.60 14.31 -12.89
CA PRO A 117 -9.72 13.16 -12.00
C PRO A 117 -10.94 12.30 -12.36
N VAL A 118 -10.80 10.98 -12.29
CA VAL A 118 -11.90 10.02 -12.37
C VAL A 118 -11.74 8.97 -11.27
N THR A 119 -12.85 8.50 -10.72
CA THR A 119 -12.85 7.45 -9.69
C THR A 119 -13.60 6.25 -10.23
N LEU A 120 -12.84 5.22 -10.59
CA LEU A 120 -13.37 3.97 -11.14
C LEU A 120 -13.89 3.07 -10.03
N TYR A 121 -14.94 2.32 -10.32
CA TYR A 121 -15.35 1.23 -9.45
C TYR A 121 -14.37 0.06 -9.57
N ALA A 122 -13.96 -0.48 -8.42
CA ALA A 122 -13.09 -1.65 -8.35
C ALA A 122 -13.59 -2.58 -7.25
N ASP A 123 -13.85 -3.83 -7.63
CA ASP A 123 -14.18 -4.87 -6.67
C ASP A 123 -12.90 -5.41 -6.02
N GLY A 124 -12.99 -5.86 -4.78
CA GLY A 124 -11.82 -6.30 -4.04
C GLY A 124 -12.08 -6.46 -2.55
N ASP A 125 -11.15 -7.13 -1.88
CA ASP A 125 -11.28 -7.41 -0.45
C ASP A 125 -10.08 -6.82 0.31
N ILE A 126 -10.22 -5.56 0.72
CA ILE A 126 -9.20 -4.87 1.53
C ILE A 126 -8.94 -5.58 2.86
N THR A 127 -9.85 -6.42 3.34
CA THR A 127 -9.66 -7.15 4.60
C THR A 127 -8.55 -8.19 4.49
N ARG A 128 -8.19 -8.63 3.28
CA ARG A 128 -7.08 -9.57 3.01
C ARG A 128 -5.70 -8.94 2.99
N TRP A 129 -5.61 -7.67 3.37
CA TRP A 129 -4.35 -6.96 3.52
C TRP A 129 -3.27 -7.80 4.23
N PRO A 130 -2.00 -7.80 3.75
CA PRO A 130 -1.45 -7.01 2.63
C PRO A 130 -1.47 -7.74 1.28
N PHE A 131 -2.23 -8.84 1.15
CA PHE A 131 -2.32 -9.62 -0.08
C PHE A 131 -3.63 -9.36 -0.84
N ASP A 132 -4.19 -8.16 -0.62
CA ASP A 132 -5.39 -7.68 -1.29
C ASP A 132 -5.14 -7.43 -2.79
N VAL A 133 -6.17 -7.71 -3.56
CA VAL A 133 -6.25 -7.51 -5.01
C VAL A 133 -7.56 -6.77 -5.28
N HIS A 134 -7.49 -5.76 -6.14
CA HIS A 134 -8.63 -4.94 -6.55
C HIS A 134 -8.73 -4.94 -8.06
N ASP A 135 -9.90 -5.30 -8.58
CA ASP A 135 -10.19 -5.50 -9.99
C ASP A 135 -11.30 -4.53 -10.43
N ALA A 136 -10.95 -3.62 -11.34
CA ALA A 136 -11.92 -2.83 -12.08
C ALA A 136 -12.22 -3.55 -13.41
N ALA A 137 -13.37 -4.20 -13.47
CA ALA A 137 -13.83 -4.92 -14.65
C ALA A 137 -14.47 -3.96 -15.67
N ASP A 138 -14.37 -4.32 -16.95
CA ASP A 138 -15.04 -3.66 -18.07
C ASP A 138 -14.81 -2.13 -18.15
N VAL A 139 -13.60 -1.68 -17.82
CA VAL A 139 -13.24 -0.26 -17.93
C VAL A 139 -13.26 0.14 -19.40
N ALA A 140 -14.19 1.04 -19.74
CA ALA A 140 -14.35 1.57 -21.08
C ALA A 140 -14.12 3.09 -21.07
N VAL A 141 -13.31 3.55 -22.02
CA VAL A 141 -13.04 4.98 -22.25
C VAL A 141 -13.57 5.36 -23.61
N ARG A 142 -14.52 6.29 -23.65
CA ARG A 142 -15.16 6.78 -24.87
C ARG A 142 -14.90 8.27 -25.00
N VAL A 143 -14.47 8.68 -26.18
CA VAL A 143 -14.25 10.09 -26.50
C VAL A 143 -15.24 10.47 -27.59
N THR A 144 -15.95 11.56 -27.38
CA THR A 144 -16.98 12.04 -28.31
C THR A 144 -16.75 13.51 -28.58
N SER A 145 -16.78 13.89 -29.86
CA SER A 145 -16.81 15.30 -30.26
C SER A 145 -18.25 15.76 -30.36
N GLU A 146 -18.60 16.81 -29.63
CA GLU A 146 -19.88 17.48 -29.72
C GLU A 146 -19.74 18.74 -30.57
N SER A 147 -20.45 18.75 -31.70
CA SER A 147 -20.49 19.89 -32.62
C SER A 147 -21.94 20.28 -32.89
N VAL A 148 -22.12 21.42 -33.57
CA VAL A 148 -23.43 21.86 -34.07
C VAL A 148 -24.08 20.81 -35.01
N ARG A 149 -23.29 19.90 -35.59
CA ARG A 149 -23.76 18.82 -36.48
C ARG A 149 -24.18 17.55 -35.74
N GLY A 150 -24.01 17.51 -34.42
CA GLY A 150 -24.31 16.36 -33.57
C GLY A 150 -23.08 15.79 -32.86
N SER A 151 -23.32 14.72 -32.11
CA SER A 151 -22.33 14.00 -31.29
C SER A 151 -21.68 12.89 -32.12
N ILE A 152 -20.36 12.94 -32.32
CA ILE A 152 -19.59 12.04 -33.19
C ILE A 152 -18.56 11.28 -32.33
N PRO A 153 -18.61 9.93 -32.28
CA PRO A 153 -17.62 9.14 -31.54
C PRO A 153 -16.25 9.22 -32.23
N ILE A 154 -15.20 9.40 -31.44
CA ILE A 154 -13.81 9.49 -31.89
C ILE A 154 -13.14 8.13 -31.68
N ALA A 155 -12.25 7.74 -32.59
CA ALA A 155 -11.41 6.57 -32.38
C ALA A 155 -10.44 6.84 -31.21
N THR A 156 -10.57 6.08 -30.13
CA THR A 156 -9.81 6.27 -28.90
C THR A 156 -8.78 5.17 -28.72
N ASP A 157 -7.51 5.56 -28.59
CA ASP A 157 -6.46 4.68 -28.07
C ASP A 157 -6.25 4.97 -26.58
N VAL A 158 -6.20 3.92 -25.76
CA VAL A 158 -6.01 4.07 -24.31
C VAL A 158 -4.60 3.63 -23.92
N ALA A 159 -3.92 4.48 -23.16
CA ALA A 159 -2.63 4.20 -22.56
C ALA A 159 -2.78 4.16 -21.04
N VAL A 160 -2.55 2.98 -20.45
CA VAL A 160 -2.59 2.83 -19.00
C VAL A 160 -1.19 2.99 -18.43
N THR A 161 -1.05 3.94 -17.50
CA THR A 161 0.20 4.21 -16.79
C THR A 161 0.09 3.76 -15.35
N ASP A 162 1.13 3.07 -14.89
CA ASP A 162 1.31 2.67 -13.50
C ASP A 162 2.33 3.61 -12.85
N SER A 163 1.85 4.71 -12.28
CA SER A 163 2.67 5.66 -11.51
C SER A 163 2.52 5.47 -9.99
N LEU A 164 1.77 4.44 -9.56
CA LEU A 164 1.31 4.33 -8.19
C LEU A 164 2.34 3.65 -7.28
N SER A 165 2.92 4.42 -6.37
CA SER A 165 3.89 3.86 -5.42
C SER A 165 3.26 2.80 -4.52
N GLY A 166 3.90 1.63 -4.43
CA GLY A 166 3.43 0.54 -3.55
C GLY A 166 2.32 -0.33 -4.15
N TRP A 167 1.86 0.00 -5.35
CA TRP A 167 0.93 -0.80 -6.15
C TRP A 167 1.55 -1.18 -7.48
N ASN A 168 1.03 -2.24 -8.06
CA ASN A 168 1.35 -2.71 -9.38
C ASN A 168 0.03 -2.82 -10.12
N VAL A 169 -0.15 -1.93 -11.09
CA VAL A 169 -1.37 -1.86 -11.87
C VAL A 169 -1.13 -2.47 -13.23
N ARG A 170 -1.97 -3.45 -13.57
CA ARG A 170 -1.96 -4.12 -14.86
C ARG A 170 -3.30 -3.87 -15.54
N ALA A 171 -3.24 -3.50 -16.81
CA ALA A 171 -4.40 -3.52 -17.68
C ALA A 171 -4.31 -4.75 -18.59
N ASP A 172 -5.42 -5.45 -18.75
CA ASP A 172 -5.54 -6.51 -19.74
C ASP A 172 -5.60 -5.93 -21.15
N ASP A 173 -5.28 -6.76 -22.15
CA ASP A 173 -5.52 -6.39 -23.54
C ASP A 173 -7.04 -6.19 -23.76
N PRO A 174 -7.46 -5.16 -24.52
CA PRO A 174 -8.87 -4.85 -24.73
C PRO A 174 -9.60 -6.06 -25.32
N ASP A 175 -10.79 -6.32 -24.77
CA ASP A 175 -11.47 -7.59 -24.93
C ASP A 175 -11.93 -7.80 -26.39
N ARG A 176 -11.75 -9.01 -26.95
CA ARG A 176 -12.03 -9.28 -28.37
C ARG A 176 -13.51 -9.19 -28.74
N LEU A 177 -14.40 -9.31 -27.75
CA LEU A 177 -15.85 -9.26 -27.91
C LEU A 177 -16.41 -7.84 -27.70
N SER A 178 -15.67 -6.99 -26.99
CA SER A 178 -15.99 -5.59 -26.69
C SER A 178 -14.72 -4.76 -26.90
N PRO A 179 -14.39 -4.36 -28.14
CA PRO A 179 -13.08 -3.79 -28.50
C PRO A 179 -12.75 -2.43 -27.85
N GLN A 180 -13.54 -1.97 -26.88
CA GLN A 180 -13.36 -0.72 -26.13
C GLN A 180 -13.35 -0.89 -24.61
N SER A 181 -13.49 -2.11 -24.07
CA SER A 181 -13.39 -2.37 -22.63
C SER A 181 -12.18 -3.23 -22.28
N PHE A 182 -11.54 -2.93 -21.16
CA PHE A 182 -10.40 -3.68 -20.63
C PHE A 182 -10.52 -3.83 -19.12
N GLY A 183 -9.94 -4.90 -18.57
CA GLY A 183 -9.82 -5.10 -17.13
C GLY A 183 -8.61 -4.37 -16.57
N VAL A 184 -8.73 -3.83 -15.35
CA VAL A 184 -7.60 -3.27 -14.61
C VAL A 184 -7.49 -3.98 -13.27
N THR A 185 -6.35 -4.61 -13.02
CA THR A 185 -6.03 -5.26 -11.76
C THR A 185 -4.94 -4.50 -11.03
N ALA A 186 -5.22 -4.10 -9.80
CA ALA A 186 -4.27 -3.49 -8.89
C ALA A 186 -3.94 -4.44 -7.73
N ASN A 187 -2.65 -4.72 -7.53
CA ASN A 187 -2.16 -5.45 -6.36
C ASN A 187 -0.95 -4.78 -5.73
N ARG A 188 -0.64 -5.09 -4.47
CA ARG A 188 0.51 -4.48 -3.79
C ARG A 188 1.82 -4.94 -4.40
N THR A 189 2.77 -4.03 -4.54
CA THR A 189 4.13 -4.40 -4.95
C THR A 189 4.79 -5.30 -3.90
N ALA A 190 5.75 -6.12 -4.34
CA ALA A 190 6.55 -6.93 -3.42
C ALA A 190 7.22 -6.07 -2.32
N GLY A 191 7.68 -4.87 -2.66
CA GLY A 191 8.24 -3.92 -1.69
C GLY A 191 7.23 -3.50 -0.63
N SER A 192 6.01 -3.16 -1.03
CA SER A 192 4.90 -2.80 -0.12
C SER A 192 4.54 -3.97 0.82
N VAL A 193 4.44 -5.19 0.28
CA VAL A 193 4.16 -6.42 1.05
C VAL A 193 5.29 -6.72 2.05
N ILE A 194 6.55 -6.61 1.65
CA ILE A 194 7.69 -6.86 2.54
C ILE A 194 7.73 -5.83 3.67
N PHE A 195 7.49 -4.55 3.37
CA PHE A 195 7.40 -3.52 4.39
C PHE A 195 6.26 -3.79 5.38
N ALA A 196 5.08 -4.18 4.88
CA ALA A 196 3.95 -4.61 5.70
C ALA A 196 4.30 -5.79 6.63
N LEU A 197 4.94 -6.84 6.10
CA LEU A 197 5.37 -8.00 6.88
C LEU A 197 6.44 -7.63 7.92
N ALA A 198 7.36 -6.72 7.59
CA ALA A 198 8.36 -6.22 8.53
C ALA A 198 7.71 -5.52 9.73
N LEU A 199 6.68 -4.68 9.51
CA LEU A 199 5.91 -4.07 10.60
C LEU A 199 5.18 -5.12 11.46
N CYS A 200 4.64 -6.18 10.84
CA CYS A 200 4.04 -7.30 11.58
C CYS A 200 5.08 -8.01 12.47
N VAL A 201 6.30 -8.24 11.97
CA VAL A 201 7.39 -8.83 12.77
C VAL A 201 7.77 -7.91 13.94
N VAL A 202 7.90 -6.60 13.71
CA VAL A 202 8.17 -5.64 14.79
C VAL A 202 7.10 -5.73 15.88
N LEU A 203 5.83 -5.75 15.49
CA LEU A 203 4.70 -5.91 16.42
C LEU A 203 4.78 -7.23 17.20
N LEU A 204 5.14 -8.34 16.57
CA LEU A 204 5.28 -9.65 17.22
C LEU A 204 6.49 -9.73 18.17
N VAL A 205 7.57 -8.99 17.91
CA VAL A 205 8.75 -8.98 18.78
C VAL A 205 8.44 -8.32 20.13
N LEU A 206 7.57 -7.32 20.18
CA LEU A 206 7.19 -6.63 21.42
C LEU A 206 6.64 -7.58 22.51
N PRO A 207 5.56 -8.37 22.29
CA PRO A 207 5.04 -9.30 23.28
C PRO A 207 6.01 -10.44 23.58
N VAL A 208 6.81 -10.88 22.61
CA VAL A 208 7.82 -11.94 22.84
C VAL A 208 8.88 -11.46 23.82
N CYS A 209 9.40 -10.24 23.64
CA CYS A 209 10.35 -9.63 24.57
C CYS A 209 9.71 -9.41 25.95
N ALA A 210 8.47 -8.91 25.99
CA ALA A 210 7.73 -8.71 27.22
C ALA A 210 7.53 -10.00 28.01
N LEU A 211 7.03 -11.06 27.34
CA LEU A 211 6.85 -12.38 27.93
C LEU A 211 8.18 -12.99 28.38
N PHE A 212 9.24 -12.85 27.57
CA PHE A 212 10.57 -13.33 27.95
C PHE A 212 11.04 -12.70 29.26
N VAL A 213 10.96 -11.36 29.39
CA VAL A 213 11.33 -10.65 30.62
C VAL A 213 10.48 -11.14 31.79
N THR A 214 9.16 -11.19 31.63
CA THR A 214 8.27 -11.59 32.72
C THR A 214 8.49 -13.04 33.15
N VAL A 215 8.67 -13.97 32.22
CA VAL A 215 8.93 -15.39 32.54
C VAL A 215 10.22 -15.53 33.36
N GLN A 216 11.26 -14.75 33.07
CA GLN A 216 12.50 -14.76 33.87
C GLN A 216 12.30 -14.20 35.27
N THR A 217 11.47 -13.16 35.42
CA THR A 217 11.12 -12.58 36.73
C THR A 217 10.27 -13.53 37.56
N VAL A 218 9.28 -14.19 36.96
CA VAL A 218 8.46 -15.21 37.64
C VAL A 218 9.29 -16.41 38.09
N ARG A 219 10.31 -16.80 37.31
CA ARG A 219 11.24 -17.90 37.66
C ARG A 219 12.34 -17.49 38.65
N GLU A 220 12.25 -16.30 39.24
CA GLU A 220 13.23 -15.75 40.20
C GLU A 220 14.67 -15.69 39.65
N ARG A 221 14.85 -15.77 38.33
CA ARG A 221 16.16 -15.65 37.68
C ARG A 221 16.63 -14.20 37.60
N LYS A 222 15.70 -13.25 37.74
CA LYS A 222 15.92 -11.80 37.72
C LYS A 222 15.06 -11.13 38.79
N LYS A 223 15.60 -10.08 39.42
CA LYS A 223 14.90 -9.30 40.44
C LYS A 223 13.81 -8.45 39.81
N PHE A 224 12.68 -8.33 40.50
CA PHE A 224 11.64 -7.37 40.17
C PHE A 224 12.18 -5.94 40.20
N GLN A 225 11.80 -5.15 39.19
CA GLN A 225 12.12 -3.73 39.08
C GLN A 225 10.81 -2.94 38.84
N PRO A 226 10.42 -2.03 39.74
CA PRO A 226 9.21 -1.22 39.58
C PRO A 226 9.11 -0.48 38.23
N PRO A 227 10.20 0.08 37.64
CA PRO A 227 10.13 0.77 36.34
C PRO A 227 9.64 -0.09 35.16
N MET A 228 9.70 -1.43 35.26
CA MET A 228 9.27 -2.32 34.18
C MET A 228 7.77 -2.28 33.93
N VAL A 229 6.96 -1.95 34.93
CA VAL A 229 5.50 -1.79 34.76
C VAL A 229 5.22 -0.67 33.76
N THR A 230 5.94 0.46 33.87
CA THR A 230 5.83 1.56 32.91
C THR A 230 6.25 1.15 31.51
N TRP A 231 7.31 0.33 31.38
CA TRP A 231 7.76 -0.16 30.08
C TRP A 231 6.71 -1.03 29.38
N PHE A 232 6.06 -1.96 30.08
CA PHE A 232 4.96 -2.75 29.53
C PHE A 232 3.77 -1.87 29.12
N ALA A 233 3.44 -0.83 29.90
CA ALA A 233 2.37 0.10 29.57
C ALA A 233 2.68 0.87 28.28
N VAL A 234 3.91 1.38 28.14
CA VAL A 234 4.37 2.06 26.92
C VAL A 234 4.29 1.15 25.70
N MET A 235 4.72 -0.11 25.82
CA MET A 235 4.59 -1.08 24.72
C MET A 235 3.14 -1.31 24.31
N LEU A 236 2.23 -1.41 25.27
CA LEU A 236 0.80 -1.60 24.99
C LEU A 236 0.22 -0.40 24.22
N PHE A 237 0.54 0.83 24.63
CA PHE A 237 0.10 2.03 23.94
C PHE A 237 0.78 2.24 22.57
N ALA A 238 2.00 1.74 22.39
CA ALA A 238 2.73 1.84 21.12
C ALA A 238 2.13 0.97 20.00
N VAL A 239 1.29 -0.03 20.33
CA VAL A 239 0.67 -0.92 19.33
C VAL A 239 -0.22 -0.14 18.36
N LEU A 240 -1.03 0.80 18.84
CA LEU A 240 -1.98 1.53 18.00
C LEU A 240 -1.28 2.44 16.95
N PRO A 241 -0.30 3.29 17.32
CA PRO A 241 0.47 4.04 16.34
C PRO A 241 1.14 3.14 15.31
N LEU A 242 1.74 2.02 15.72
CA LEU A 242 2.41 1.08 14.80
C LEU A 242 1.43 0.43 13.81
N ARG A 243 0.23 0.04 14.28
CA ARG A 243 -0.83 -0.50 13.43
C ARG A 243 -1.28 0.51 12.37
N ASN A 244 -1.27 1.80 12.69
CA ASN A 244 -1.62 2.86 11.74
C ASN A 244 -0.51 3.21 10.73
N LEU A 245 0.68 2.61 10.85
CA LEU A 245 1.76 2.74 9.86
C LEU A 245 1.68 1.68 8.76
N PHE A 246 0.72 0.76 8.82
CA PHE A 246 0.51 -0.23 7.78
C PHE A 246 0.23 0.45 6.43
N PRO A 247 0.91 0.05 5.34
CA PRO A 247 0.68 0.58 4.00
C PRO A 247 -0.80 0.64 3.60
N GLY A 248 -1.28 1.82 3.21
CA GLY A 248 -2.68 2.02 2.83
C GLY A 248 -3.67 1.92 4.00
N SER A 249 -3.21 1.89 5.25
CA SER A 249 -4.02 1.99 6.46
C SER A 249 -5.29 1.13 6.43
N PRO A 250 -5.17 -0.21 6.39
CA PRO A 250 -6.32 -1.09 6.23
C PRO A 250 -7.41 -0.80 7.29
N PRO A 251 -8.70 -0.90 6.95
CA PRO A 251 -9.79 -0.66 7.87
C PRO A 251 -9.69 -1.53 9.14
N ILE A 252 -10.18 -1.02 10.26
CA ILE A 252 -10.27 -1.81 11.50
C ILE A 252 -11.15 -3.03 11.24
N GLY A 253 -10.67 -4.21 11.64
CA GLY A 253 -11.33 -5.48 11.35
C GLY A 253 -10.77 -6.19 10.10
N SER A 254 -9.65 -5.72 9.57
CA SER A 254 -8.91 -6.47 8.55
C SER A 254 -8.28 -7.73 9.14
N TRP A 255 -7.96 -8.72 8.30
CA TRP A 255 -7.40 -10.02 8.68
C TRP A 255 -6.20 -9.89 9.64
N VAL A 256 -5.31 -8.93 9.39
CA VAL A 256 -4.13 -8.64 10.24
C VAL A 256 -4.50 -8.26 11.68
N ASP A 257 -5.63 -7.60 11.90
CA ASP A 257 -6.06 -7.21 13.24
C ASP A 257 -6.40 -8.45 14.08
N TYR A 258 -7.06 -9.44 13.47
CA TYR A 258 -7.42 -10.70 14.12
C TYR A 258 -6.23 -11.66 14.28
N THR A 259 -5.33 -11.71 13.30
CA THR A 259 -4.23 -12.68 13.29
C THR A 259 -2.95 -12.20 13.98
N VAL A 260 -2.71 -10.89 14.03
CA VAL A 260 -1.49 -10.31 14.60
C VAL A 260 -1.82 -9.36 15.76
N VAL A 261 -2.57 -8.29 15.50
CA VAL A 261 -2.71 -7.18 16.47
C VAL A 261 -3.38 -7.65 17.76
N LEU A 262 -4.45 -8.45 17.66
CA LEU A 262 -5.15 -9.03 18.82
C LEU A 262 -4.19 -9.85 19.70
N TRP A 263 -3.36 -10.70 19.09
CA TRP A 263 -2.42 -11.55 19.82
C TRP A 263 -1.26 -10.77 20.42
N VAL A 264 -0.85 -9.67 19.78
CA VAL A 264 0.14 -8.75 20.32
C VAL A 264 -0.38 -8.08 21.59
N VAL A 265 -1.59 -7.53 21.55
CA VAL A 265 -2.24 -6.92 22.72
C VAL A 265 -2.45 -7.97 23.82
N ALA A 266 -2.99 -9.14 23.49
CA ALA A 266 -3.21 -10.22 24.45
C ALA A 266 -1.89 -10.68 25.11
N GLY A 267 -0.82 -10.82 24.32
CA GLY A 267 0.51 -11.18 24.81
C GLY A 267 1.09 -10.13 25.76
N LEU A 268 0.96 -8.84 25.43
CA LEU A 268 1.41 -7.74 26.29
C LEU A 268 0.61 -7.66 27.59
N VAL A 269 -0.71 -7.79 27.53
CA VAL A 269 -1.58 -7.82 28.73
C VAL A 269 -1.26 -9.02 29.61
N THR A 270 -1.02 -10.19 29.00
CA THR A 270 -0.62 -11.41 29.73
C THR A 270 0.75 -11.22 30.39
N ALA A 271 1.73 -10.66 29.68
CA ALA A 271 3.05 -10.36 30.22
C ALA A 271 2.97 -9.37 31.39
N MET A 272 2.14 -8.33 31.27
CA MET A 272 1.88 -7.37 32.35
C MET A 272 1.25 -8.06 33.57
N GLY A 273 0.17 -8.82 33.36
CA GLY A 273 -0.53 -9.52 34.45
C GLY A 273 0.39 -10.52 35.18
N MET A 274 1.17 -11.30 34.44
CA MET A 274 2.19 -12.19 35.01
C MET A 274 3.25 -11.43 35.79
N TYR A 275 3.64 -10.23 35.35
CA TYR A 275 4.65 -9.42 36.03
C TYR A 275 4.12 -8.87 37.36
N VAL A 276 2.86 -8.43 37.39
CA VAL A 276 2.15 -8.01 38.61
C VAL A 276 1.97 -9.20 39.57
N LEU A 277 1.68 -10.40 39.06
CA LEU A 277 1.62 -11.61 39.90
C LEU A 277 2.97 -11.97 40.50
N ALA A 278 4.06 -11.82 39.74
CA ALA A 278 5.41 -12.01 40.27
C ALA A 278 5.72 -11.00 41.38
N TRP A 279 5.31 -9.74 41.21
CA TRP A 279 5.42 -8.71 42.24
C TRP A 279 4.66 -9.10 43.51
N TRP A 280 3.39 -9.49 43.40
CA TRP A 280 2.58 -9.90 44.55
C TRP A 280 3.22 -11.07 45.32
N ARG A 281 3.77 -12.05 44.61
CA ARG A 281 4.42 -13.23 45.24
C ARG A 281 5.76 -12.91 45.90
N GLN A 282 6.48 -11.93 45.37
CA GLN A 282 7.81 -11.53 45.84
C GLN A 282 7.76 -10.35 46.81
N ALA A 283 6.60 -9.73 46.98
CA ALA A 283 6.37 -8.67 47.96
C ALA A 283 6.49 -9.26 49.38
N PRO A 284 7.26 -8.62 50.28
CA PRO A 284 7.44 -9.05 51.65
C PRO A 284 6.17 -8.92 52.50
#